data_AF-A0A7S0MJ53-F1
#
_entry.id   AF-A0A7S0MJ53-F1
#
_cell.length_a   1.000
_cell.length_b   1.000
_cell.length_c   1.000
_cell.angle_alpha   90.00
_cell.angle_beta   90.00
_cell.angle_gamma   90.00
#
_symmetry.space_group_name_H-M   'P 1'
#
loop_
_entity.id
_entity.type
_entity.pdbx_description
1 polymer ?
#
loop_
_entity_poly.entity_id
_entity_poly.type
_entity_poly.pdbx_seq_one_letter_code
_entity_poly.pdbx_strand_id
1 'polypeptide(L)'
;ATQALFPLRIFNDKIELMCFDTKCEGSSTAGRPFMASLSNFPLAPADVTELILVQLGGIVTNVRLVNSTDELTVLLISPPNYNCSACQFSRGAAVVSLRVLYVQDLSEIAAAAYTFWAPPSIQTATFHPSGTLIVLVFDQPTDRAGMDPRDDSCEALIQEARALLGVGSRCIWAANDKLNILPGRRATVILGSNLAILPAAGLRSLNRLSMPSASSAVVT
;
A
#
# COMPACT_ATOMS: atom_id res chain seq x y z
N ALA A 1 -2.99 -45.03 29.36
CA ALA A 1 -1.89 -44.05 29.32
C ALA A 1 -2.26 -43.00 28.28
N THR A 2 -2.48 -41.76 28.70
CA THR A 2 -2.81 -40.63 27.83
C THR A 2 -1.49 -40.06 27.30
N GLN A 3 -1.21 -40.23 26.01
CA GLN A 3 -0.03 -39.61 25.39
C GLN A 3 -0.26 -38.10 25.26
N ALA A 4 0.64 -37.31 25.82
CA ALA A 4 0.68 -35.87 25.58
C ALA A 4 1.45 -35.62 24.27
N LEU A 5 0.77 -35.03 23.29
CA LEU A 5 1.38 -34.54 22.06
C LEU A 5 1.82 -33.10 22.29
N PHE A 6 3.13 -32.85 22.20
CA PHE A 6 3.69 -31.52 22.21
C PHE A 6 4.00 -31.10 20.78
N PRO A 7 3.44 -29.99 20.26
CA PRO A 7 3.84 -29.46 18.97
C PRO A 7 5.25 -28.89 19.08
N LEU A 8 6.24 -29.63 18.58
CA LEU A 8 7.61 -29.16 18.43
C LEU A 8 7.66 -28.21 17.23
N ARG A 9 7.96 -26.93 17.45
CA ARG A 9 8.23 -25.97 16.38
C ARG A 9 9.72 -25.98 16.08
N ILE A 10 10.12 -26.62 14.99
CA ILE A 10 11.51 -26.59 14.51
C ILE A 10 11.67 -25.31 13.68
N PHE A 11 12.31 -24.29 14.27
CA PHE A 11 12.74 -23.10 13.54
C PHE A 11 14.19 -23.33 13.10
N ASN A 12 14.45 -23.33 11.79
CA ASN A 12 15.81 -23.41 11.26
C ASN A 12 16.31 -21.99 10.98
N ASP A 13 17.10 -21.45 11.89
CA ASP A 13 17.69 -20.11 11.79
C ASP A 13 18.68 -19.94 10.63
N LYS A 14 18.99 -21.01 9.90
CA LYS A 14 19.82 -21.00 8.69
C LYS A 14 19.05 -20.75 7.39
N ILE A 15 17.70 -20.74 7.45
CA ILE A 15 16.85 -20.42 6.29
C ILE A 15 16.37 -18.98 6.44
N GLU A 16 16.90 -18.11 5.61
CA GLU A 16 16.57 -16.69 5.60
C GLU A 16 15.68 -16.36 4.41
N LEU A 17 14.64 -15.57 4.64
CA LEU A 17 13.75 -15.06 3.62
C LEU A 17 14.06 -13.60 3.31
N MET A 18 14.39 -13.29 2.05
CA MET A 18 14.71 -11.93 1.61
C MET A 18 13.98 -11.58 0.30
N CYS A 19 13.74 -10.28 0.05
CA CYS A 19 13.24 -9.79 -1.23
C CYS A 19 14.38 -9.22 -2.09
N PHE A 20 14.39 -9.49 -3.40
CA PHE A 20 15.53 -9.20 -4.28
C PHE A 20 15.71 -7.71 -4.62
N ASP A 21 14.66 -7.03 -5.08
CA ASP A 21 14.78 -5.71 -5.73
C ASP A 21 14.26 -4.54 -4.90
N THR A 22 13.54 -4.83 -3.81
CA THR A 22 12.89 -3.82 -2.98
C THR A 22 12.98 -4.23 -1.52
N LYS A 23 12.71 -3.27 -0.61
CA LYS A 23 12.13 -3.66 0.68
C LYS A 23 10.93 -4.57 0.37
N CYS A 24 10.64 -5.57 1.18
CA CYS A 24 9.46 -6.40 0.95
C CYS A 24 8.21 -5.52 1.10
N GLU A 25 7.72 -4.93 0.01
CA GLU A 25 6.64 -3.96 0.03
C GLU A 25 5.91 -3.86 -1.31
N GLY A 26 4.65 -3.42 -1.26
CA GLY A 26 3.85 -3.22 -2.46
C GLY A 26 2.46 -2.68 -2.18
N SER A 27 1.66 -2.53 -3.24
CA SER A 27 0.27 -2.05 -3.17
C SER A 27 -0.62 -2.97 -2.34
N SER A 28 -1.55 -2.39 -1.57
CA SER A 28 -2.58 -3.15 -0.83
C SER A 28 -3.75 -3.65 -1.68
N THR A 29 -3.97 -3.19 -2.90
CA THR A 29 -5.18 -3.54 -3.69
C THR A 29 -4.91 -4.04 -5.11
N ALA A 30 -3.65 -3.99 -5.54
CA ALA A 30 -3.19 -4.49 -6.83
C ALA A 30 -1.67 -4.75 -6.77
N GLY A 31 -1.25 -5.58 -5.83
CA GLY A 31 0.15 -5.94 -5.64
C GLY A 31 0.74 -6.57 -6.89
N ARG A 32 1.89 -6.07 -7.35
CA ARG A 32 2.63 -6.73 -8.43
C ARG A 32 3.39 -7.93 -7.85
N PRO A 33 3.52 -9.04 -8.60
CA PRO A 33 4.36 -10.13 -8.16
C PRO A 33 5.79 -9.67 -7.92
N PHE A 34 6.40 -10.19 -6.86
CA PHE A 34 7.77 -9.86 -6.46
C PHE A 34 8.58 -11.13 -6.23
N MET A 35 9.90 -11.03 -6.39
CA MET A 35 10.81 -12.15 -6.14
C MET A 35 11.29 -12.15 -4.69
N ALA A 36 11.23 -13.31 -4.06
CA ALA A 36 11.83 -13.57 -2.76
C ALA A 36 12.78 -14.76 -2.82
N SER A 37 13.85 -14.73 -2.04
CA SER A 37 14.80 -15.83 -1.87
C SER A 37 14.65 -16.50 -0.51
N LEU A 38 14.78 -17.81 -0.50
CA LEU A 38 15.04 -18.64 0.68
C LEU A 38 16.47 -19.19 0.58
N SER A 39 17.29 -19.00 1.61
CA SER A 39 18.61 -19.63 1.68
C SER A 39 18.53 -21.08 2.19
N ASN A 40 19.41 -21.95 1.70
CA ASN A 40 19.57 -23.34 2.15
C ASN A 40 18.27 -24.17 2.15
N PHE A 41 17.35 -23.88 1.22
CA PHE A 41 16.05 -24.53 1.14
C PHE A 41 15.74 -24.99 -0.29
N PRO A 42 16.39 -26.05 -0.79
CA PRO A 42 16.14 -26.56 -2.13
C PRO A 42 14.69 -27.05 -2.28
N LEU A 43 14.06 -26.70 -3.40
CA LEU A 43 12.69 -27.09 -3.77
C LEU A 43 12.66 -27.59 -5.21
N ALA A 44 12.05 -28.75 -5.44
CA ALA A 44 11.76 -29.17 -6.81
C ALA A 44 10.52 -28.42 -7.35
N PRO A 45 10.41 -28.19 -8.67
CA PRO A 45 9.26 -27.49 -9.25
C PRO A 45 7.89 -28.13 -8.96
N ALA A 46 7.83 -29.46 -8.91
CA ALA A 46 6.60 -30.21 -8.62
C ALA A 46 6.11 -29.98 -7.17
N ASP A 47 7.03 -29.63 -6.28
CA ASP A 47 6.80 -29.65 -4.85
C ASP A 47 6.28 -28.32 -4.29
N VAL A 48 6.30 -27.24 -5.08
CA VAL A 48 6.17 -25.89 -4.53
C VAL A 48 4.82 -25.65 -3.89
N THR A 49 3.73 -26.07 -4.54
CA THR A 49 2.39 -25.92 -3.97
C THR A 49 2.01 -27.08 -3.03
N GLU A 50 2.77 -28.17 -3.04
CA GLU A 50 2.51 -29.36 -2.21
C GLU A 50 3.27 -29.34 -0.88
N LEU A 51 4.45 -28.71 -0.85
CA LEU A 51 5.32 -28.63 0.32
C LEU A 51 5.21 -27.29 1.04
N ILE A 52 5.08 -26.18 0.31
CA ILE A 52 5.09 -24.85 0.94
C ILE A 52 3.79 -24.06 0.75
N LEU A 53 3.47 -23.30 1.78
CA LEU A 53 2.40 -22.32 1.83
C LEU A 53 3.02 -20.96 2.12
N VAL A 54 2.76 -19.98 1.28
CA VAL A 54 3.19 -18.60 1.52
C VAL A 54 2.01 -17.77 2.03
N GLN A 55 2.24 -17.00 3.08
CA GLN A 55 1.24 -16.11 3.67
C GLN A 55 1.78 -14.70 3.83
N LEU A 56 0.90 -13.71 3.61
CA LEU A 56 1.15 -12.29 3.87
C LEU A 56 0.09 -11.78 4.84
N GLY A 57 0.48 -11.47 6.08
CA GLY A 57 -0.46 -11.03 7.12
C GLY A 57 -1.55 -12.05 7.43
N GLY A 58 -1.23 -13.35 7.32
CA GLY A 58 -2.16 -14.46 7.51
C GLY A 58 -3.02 -14.81 6.28
N ILE A 59 -2.90 -14.07 5.18
CA ILE A 59 -3.61 -14.36 3.93
C ILE A 59 -2.72 -15.22 3.04
N VAL A 60 -3.22 -16.40 2.66
CA VAL A 60 -2.53 -17.28 1.71
C VAL A 60 -2.40 -16.61 0.36
N THR A 61 -1.24 -16.74 -0.25
CA THR A 61 -0.91 -16.12 -1.53
C THR A 61 -0.40 -17.12 -2.55
N ASN A 62 -0.52 -16.75 -3.84
CA ASN A 62 0.00 -17.56 -4.92
C ASN A 62 1.52 -17.42 -5.01
N VAL A 63 2.18 -18.55 -5.15
CA VAL A 63 3.63 -18.66 -5.27
C VAL A 63 3.99 -19.52 -6.48
N ARG A 64 5.06 -19.16 -7.18
CA ARG A 64 5.65 -19.97 -8.25
C ARG A 64 7.15 -20.07 -8.04
N LEU A 65 7.72 -21.24 -8.25
CA LEU A 65 9.18 -21.37 -8.30
C LEU A 65 9.74 -20.69 -9.55
N VAL A 66 10.78 -19.91 -9.37
CA VAL A 66 11.57 -19.33 -10.46
C VAL A 66 12.83 -20.15 -10.67
N ASN A 67 13.54 -20.42 -9.58
CA ASN A 67 14.78 -21.20 -9.59
C ASN A 67 15.00 -21.85 -8.23
N SER A 68 15.72 -22.97 -8.19
CA SER A 68 16.20 -23.57 -6.94
C SER A 68 17.55 -24.24 -7.14
N THR A 69 18.47 -23.95 -6.23
CA THR A 69 19.72 -24.67 -6.02
C THR A 69 19.79 -25.11 -4.55
N ASP A 70 20.85 -25.83 -4.19
CA ASP A 70 21.07 -26.26 -2.80
C ASP A 70 21.24 -25.07 -1.84
N GLU A 71 21.72 -23.93 -2.34
CA GLU A 71 22.01 -22.73 -1.55
C GLU A 71 20.88 -21.70 -1.60
N LEU A 72 20.14 -21.62 -2.71
CA LEU A 72 19.21 -20.53 -2.97
C LEU A 72 17.97 -20.99 -3.73
N THR A 73 16.81 -20.68 -3.17
CA THR A 73 15.52 -20.91 -3.81
C THR A 73 14.82 -19.58 -4.04
N VAL A 74 14.42 -19.32 -5.28
CA VAL A 74 13.79 -18.08 -5.71
C VAL A 74 12.34 -18.33 -6.03
N LEU A 75 11.47 -17.61 -5.33
CA LEU A 75 10.02 -17.67 -5.44
C LEU A 75 9.49 -16.37 -6.06
N LEU A 76 8.55 -16.50 -6.99
CA LEU A 76 7.73 -15.39 -7.46
C LEU A 76 6.42 -15.42 -6.68
N ILE A 77 6.22 -14.42 -5.82
CA ILE A 77 5.06 -14.32 -4.92
C ILE A 77 4.12 -13.25 -5.45
N SER A 78 2.82 -13.52 -5.54
CA SER A 78 1.81 -12.58 -6.04
C SER A 78 0.97 -12.00 -4.90
N PRO A 79 1.29 -10.81 -4.33
CA PRO A 79 0.65 -10.32 -3.11
C PRO A 79 -0.88 -10.32 -3.20
N PRO A 80 -1.60 -10.76 -2.16
CA PRO A 80 -3.04 -10.67 -2.12
C PRO A 80 -3.49 -9.21 -1.92
N ASN A 81 -4.78 -8.96 -2.14
CA ASN A 81 -5.39 -7.71 -1.70
C ASN A 81 -5.48 -7.67 -0.17
N TYR A 82 -4.95 -6.62 0.43
CA TYR A 82 -4.93 -6.35 1.85
C TYR A 82 -5.89 -5.18 2.20
N ASN A 83 -7.17 -5.39 1.93
CA ASN A 83 -8.25 -4.40 2.10
C ASN A 83 -9.41 -4.93 2.97
N CYS A 84 -9.08 -5.75 3.97
CA CYS A 84 -10.05 -6.37 4.88
C CYS A 84 -10.48 -5.44 6.02
N SER A 85 -11.61 -5.73 6.67
CA SER A 85 -12.12 -4.95 7.81
C SER A 85 -11.18 -4.94 9.03
N ALA A 86 -10.36 -5.98 9.18
CA ALA A 86 -9.34 -6.08 10.23
C ALA A 86 -7.97 -5.52 9.80
N CYS A 87 -7.80 -5.15 8.53
CA CYS A 87 -6.53 -4.68 7.99
C CYS A 87 -6.32 -3.23 8.46
N GLN A 88 -5.29 -3.01 9.28
CA GLN A 88 -5.01 -1.70 9.86
C GLN A 88 -3.82 -1.04 9.17
N PHE A 89 -4.01 0.20 8.74
CA PHE A 89 -2.97 1.04 8.18
C PHE A 89 -2.63 2.17 9.16
N SER A 90 -1.35 2.41 9.33
CA SER A 90 -0.83 3.59 10.04
C SER A 90 -0.02 4.41 9.06
N ARG A 91 -0.42 5.67 8.87
CA ARG A 91 0.15 6.56 7.86
C ARG A 91 0.25 5.91 6.47
N GLY A 92 -0.82 5.21 6.08
CA GLY A 92 -0.94 4.54 4.78
C GLY A 92 -0.12 3.26 4.60
N ALA A 93 0.64 2.83 5.61
CA ALA A 93 1.40 1.60 5.61
C ALA A 93 0.81 0.56 6.57
N ALA A 94 0.79 -0.71 6.17
CA ALA A 94 0.50 -1.85 7.02
C ALA A 94 1.67 -2.84 6.96
N VAL A 95 2.40 -2.97 8.06
CA VAL A 95 3.51 -3.93 8.16
C VAL A 95 2.96 -5.25 8.66
N VAL A 96 3.15 -6.30 7.87
CA VAL A 96 2.69 -7.66 8.15
C VAL A 96 3.85 -8.65 8.07
N SER A 97 3.63 -9.86 8.55
CA SER A 97 4.60 -10.94 8.36
C SER A 97 4.37 -11.62 7.00
N LEU A 98 5.42 -11.70 6.18
CA LEU A 98 5.56 -12.63 5.07
C LEU A 98 6.13 -13.92 5.63
N ARG A 99 5.39 -15.03 5.51
CA ARG A 99 5.74 -16.32 6.10
C ARG A 99 5.76 -17.39 5.04
N VAL A 100 6.74 -18.27 5.10
CA VAL A 100 6.79 -19.53 4.35
C VAL A 100 6.61 -20.65 5.35
N LEU A 101 5.60 -21.49 5.14
CA LEU A 101 5.21 -22.56 6.04
C LEU A 101 5.23 -23.90 5.30
N TYR A 102 5.45 -25.00 6.02
CA TYR A 102 5.16 -26.32 5.46
C TYR A 102 3.64 -26.54 5.35
N VAL A 103 3.18 -27.10 4.24
CA VAL A 103 1.75 -27.39 4.02
C VAL A 103 1.24 -28.46 4.99
N GLN A 104 2.07 -29.43 5.35
CA GLN A 104 1.67 -30.62 6.12
C GLN A 104 1.24 -30.28 7.56
N ASP A 105 1.94 -29.35 8.22
CA ASP A 105 1.75 -29.05 9.64
C ASP A 105 1.72 -27.55 9.98
N LEU A 106 1.84 -26.68 8.97
CA LEU A 106 1.89 -25.22 9.11
C LEU A 106 3.05 -24.71 9.97
N SER A 107 4.10 -25.52 10.16
CA SER A 107 5.32 -25.08 10.82
C SER A 107 6.04 -24.03 9.97
N GLU A 108 6.60 -23.02 10.64
CA GLU A 108 7.25 -21.89 9.98
C GLU A 108 8.65 -22.26 9.53
N ILE A 109 8.89 -22.14 8.22
CA ILE A 109 10.20 -22.34 7.60
C ILE A 109 11.04 -21.08 7.74
N ALA A 110 10.47 -19.94 7.31
CA ALA A 110 11.12 -18.64 7.37
C ALA A 110 10.08 -17.53 7.36
N ALA A 111 10.47 -16.35 7.86
CA ALA A 111 9.63 -15.17 7.87
C ALA A 111 10.42 -13.89 7.61
N ALA A 112 9.76 -12.91 7.02
CA ALA A 112 10.24 -11.55 6.84
C ALA A 112 9.10 -10.56 7.09
N ALA A 113 9.42 -9.28 7.26
CA ALA A 113 8.40 -8.22 7.26
C ALA A 113 8.03 -7.85 5.83
N TYR A 114 6.74 -7.64 5.55
CA TYR A 114 6.25 -7.10 4.29
C TYR A 114 5.35 -5.88 4.56
N THR A 115 5.49 -4.82 3.76
CA THR A 115 4.71 -3.58 3.93
C THR A 115 3.71 -3.38 2.80
N PHE A 116 2.43 -3.38 3.12
CA PHE A 116 1.38 -2.95 2.21
C PHE A 116 1.21 -1.43 2.26
N TRP A 117 1.08 -0.81 1.09
CA TRP A 117 0.83 0.62 0.94
C TRP A 117 -0.57 0.86 0.37
N ALA A 118 -1.43 1.51 1.16
CA ALA A 118 -2.77 1.91 0.76
C ALA A 118 -2.71 3.17 -0.14
N PRO A 119 -3.70 3.38 -1.03
CA PRO A 119 -3.87 4.66 -1.70
C PRO A 119 -4.08 5.80 -0.69
N PRO A 120 -3.53 7.01 -0.91
CA PRO A 120 -3.79 8.15 -0.03
C PRO A 120 -5.28 8.45 0.11
N SER A 121 -5.71 8.73 1.33
CA SER A 121 -7.07 9.18 1.62
C SER A 121 -7.07 10.56 2.27
N ILE A 122 -8.04 11.39 1.90
CA ILE A 122 -8.25 12.69 2.55
C ILE A 122 -8.83 12.40 3.95
N GLN A 123 -8.10 12.78 5.00
CA GLN A 123 -8.59 12.73 6.38
C GLN A 123 -9.49 13.92 6.71
N THR A 124 -9.10 15.11 6.27
CA THR A 124 -9.83 16.34 6.55
C THR A 124 -9.84 17.25 5.34
N ALA A 125 -10.98 17.89 5.10
CA ALA A 125 -11.14 19.02 4.19
C ALA A 125 -11.80 20.15 4.99
N THR A 126 -11.09 21.24 5.25
CA THR A 126 -11.62 22.33 6.10
C THR A 126 -11.30 23.69 5.53
N PHE A 127 -12.18 24.66 5.74
CA PHE A 127 -11.80 26.05 5.47
C PHE A 127 -10.77 26.51 6.51
N HIS A 128 -9.73 27.21 6.05
CA HIS A 128 -8.87 27.94 6.95
C HIS A 128 -9.70 29.00 7.71
N PRO A 129 -9.37 29.35 8.97
CA PRO A 129 -10.15 30.33 9.75
C PRO A 129 -10.34 31.71 9.08
N SER A 130 -9.47 32.07 8.14
CA SER A 130 -9.63 33.29 7.33
C SER A 130 -10.72 33.19 6.26
N GLY A 131 -11.25 32.00 5.98
CA GLY A 131 -12.23 31.72 4.92
C GLY A 131 -11.66 31.81 3.50
N THR A 132 -10.35 32.01 3.34
CA THR A 132 -9.72 32.31 2.05
C THR A 132 -9.20 31.10 1.29
N LEU A 133 -9.03 29.96 1.96
CA LEU A 133 -8.52 28.73 1.36
C LEU A 133 -9.11 27.51 2.07
N ILE A 134 -9.09 26.38 1.37
CA ILE A 134 -9.44 25.07 1.91
C ILE A 134 -8.14 24.29 2.14
N VAL A 135 -8.03 23.63 3.28
CA VAL A 135 -6.91 22.77 3.64
C VAL A 135 -7.36 21.32 3.53
N LEU A 136 -6.72 20.57 2.65
CA LEU A 136 -6.80 19.11 2.62
C LEU A 136 -5.61 18.53 3.37
N VAL A 137 -5.88 17.57 4.25
CA VAL A 137 -4.86 16.74 4.91
C VAL A 137 -5.11 15.29 4.53
N PHE A 138 -4.06 14.62 4.09
CA PHE A 138 -4.08 13.21 3.74
C PHE A 138 -3.63 12.36 4.92
N ASP A 139 -4.04 11.10 4.92
CA ASP A 139 -3.65 10.12 5.93
C ASP A 139 -2.18 9.70 5.88
N GLN A 140 -1.51 10.02 4.78
CA GLN A 140 -0.12 9.68 4.53
C GLN A 140 0.56 10.69 3.61
N PRO A 141 1.91 10.76 3.63
CA PRO A 141 2.67 11.47 2.61
C PRO A 141 2.38 10.93 1.21
N THR A 142 2.12 11.84 0.28
CA THR A 142 1.82 11.55 -1.13
C THR A 142 3.00 11.91 -2.03
N ASP A 143 2.97 11.41 -3.27
CA ASP A 143 3.88 11.83 -4.35
C ASP A 143 3.44 13.12 -5.06
N ARG A 144 2.45 13.81 -4.50
CA ARG A 144 1.89 15.08 -5.02
C ARG A 144 1.33 14.97 -6.43
N ALA A 145 0.91 13.77 -6.85
CA ALA A 145 0.47 13.49 -8.23
C ALA A 145 1.53 13.81 -9.29
N GLY A 146 2.81 13.88 -8.89
CA GLY A 146 3.90 14.30 -9.78
C GLY A 146 3.86 15.78 -10.18
N MET A 147 3.02 16.61 -9.55
CA MET A 147 2.97 18.05 -9.80
C MET A 147 4.30 18.71 -9.42
N ASP A 148 4.86 19.49 -10.34
CA ASP A 148 6.02 20.35 -10.08
C ASP A 148 5.65 21.46 -9.08
N PRO A 149 6.58 22.03 -8.29
CA PRO A 149 6.28 23.15 -7.40
C PRO A 149 5.65 24.38 -8.09
N ARG A 150 5.79 24.52 -9.42
CA ARG A 150 5.17 25.58 -10.22
C ARG A 150 3.82 25.18 -10.82
N ASP A 151 3.50 23.89 -10.83
CA ASP A 151 2.18 23.40 -11.23
C ASP A 151 1.25 23.48 -10.02
N ASP A 152 0.29 24.38 -10.09
CA ASP A 152 -0.71 24.59 -9.06
C ASP A 152 -2.13 24.50 -9.61
N SER A 153 -2.34 23.90 -10.79
CA SER A 153 -3.70 23.81 -11.33
C SER A 153 -4.54 22.81 -10.55
N CYS A 154 -5.63 23.26 -9.94
CA CYS A 154 -6.57 22.33 -9.31
C CYS A 154 -7.28 21.41 -10.30
N GLU A 155 -7.39 21.79 -11.58
CA GLU A 155 -8.00 20.93 -12.62
C GLU A 155 -7.18 19.67 -12.90
N ALA A 156 -5.88 19.68 -12.57
CA ALA A 156 -5.01 18.51 -12.71
C ALA A 156 -5.21 17.48 -11.57
N LEU A 157 -5.79 17.89 -10.44
CA LEU A 157 -5.81 17.08 -9.21
C LEU A 157 -7.22 16.81 -8.66
N ILE A 158 -8.13 17.78 -8.74
CA ILE A 158 -9.46 17.72 -8.14
C ILE A 158 -10.50 17.46 -9.22
N GLN A 159 -11.35 16.46 -9.00
CA GLN A 159 -12.48 16.18 -9.88
C GLN A 159 -13.45 17.35 -9.88
N GLU A 160 -13.90 17.77 -11.06
CA GLU A 160 -14.83 18.89 -11.24
C GLU A 160 -14.34 20.22 -10.63
N ALA A 161 -13.02 20.40 -10.53
CA ALA A 161 -12.39 21.61 -9.94
C ALA A 161 -12.99 22.91 -10.49
N ARG A 162 -13.18 23.01 -11.81
CA ARG A 162 -13.73 24.23 -12.44
C ARG A 162 -15.15 24.56 -11.99
N ALA A 163 -15.98 23.54 -11.73
CA ALA A 163 -17.37 23.74 -11.30
C ALA A 163 -17.46 24.12 -9.82
N LEU A 164 -16.68 23.47 -8.96
CA LEU A 164 -16.72 23.67 -7.52
C LEU A 164 -15.78 24.80 -7.04
N LEU A 165 -14.52 24.73 -7.44
CA LEU A 165 -13.47 25.65 -7.02
C LEU A 165 -13.37 26.88 -7.91
N GLY A 166 -14.08 26.91 -9.05
CA GLY A 166 -14.09 28.06 -9.96
C GLY A 166 -12.86 28.14 -10.87
N VAL A 167 -12.88 29.14 -11.76
CA VAL A 167 -11.85 29.31 -12.80
C VAL A 167 -10.59 29.95 -12.21
N GLY A 168 -9.44 29.33 -12.47
CA GLY A 168 -8.15 29.76 -11.94
C GLY A 168 -7.93 29.40 -10.47
N SER A 169 -8.60 28.35 -9.99
CA SER A 169 -8.34 27.77 -8.68
C SER A 169 -6.93 27.18 -8.62
N ARG A 170 -6.27 27.32 -7.47
CA ARG A 170 -4.88 26.91 -7.28
C ARG A 170 -4.72 25.88 -6.16
N CYS A 171 -4.01 24.80 -6.42
CA CYS A 171 -3.76 23.67 -5.54
C CYS A 171 -2.26 23.64 -5.23
N ILE A 172 -1.89 24.10 -4.04
CA ILE A 172 -0.50 24.30 -3.63
C ILE A 172 -0.17 23.33 -2.51
N TRP A 173 0.80 22.44 -2.75
CA TRP A 173 1.28 21.50 -1.74
C TRP A 173 2.08 22.24 -0.65
N ALA A 174 1.54 22.27 0.57
CA ALA A 174 2.22 22.82 1.74
C ALA A 174 3.18 21.79 2.37
N ALA A 175 2.84 20.51 2.26
CA ALA A 175 3.66 19.36 2.65
C ALA A 175 3.30 18.15 1.77
N ASN A 176 3.97 17.01 1.95
CA ASN A 176 3.63 15.80 1.18
C ASN A 176 2.24 15.25 1.52
N ASP A 177 1.70 15.56 2.70
CA ASP A 177 0.39 15.14 3.19
C ASP A 177 -0.59 16.31 3.35
N LYS A 178 -0.25 17.52 2.86
CA LYS A 178 -1.07 18.71 3.04
C LYS A 178 -1.15 19.56 1.78
N LEU A 179 -2.37 19.80 1.31
CA LEU A 179 -2.67 20.63 0.14
C LEU A 179 -3.51 21.83 0.55
N ASN A 180 -3.08 23.02 0.13
CA ASN A 180 -3.86 24.24 0.26
C ASN A 180 -4.54 24.53 -1.08
N ILE A 181 -5.86 24.68 -1.06
CA ILE A 181 -6.68 24.99 -2.23
C ILE A 181 -7.14 26.43 -2.10
N LEU A 182 -6.75 27.27 -3.06
CA LEU A 182 -7.26 28.62 -3.22
C LEU A 182 -8.40 28.59 -4.26
N PRO A 183 -9.66 28.83 -3.85
CA PRO A 183 -10.76 28.93 -4.80
C PRO A 183 -10.53 30.08 -5.79
N GLY A 184 -10.91 29.84 -7.04
CA GLY A 184 -10.83 30.79 -8.13
C GLY A 184 -12.08 31.66 -8.25
N ARG A 185 -12.20 32.34 -9.40
CA ARG A 185 -13.37 33.18 -9.69
C ARG A 185 -14.61 32.31 -9.88
N ARG A 186 -15.72 32.75 -9.28
CA ARG A 186 -17.02 32.04 -9.29
C ARG A 186 -16.95 30.65 -8.64
N ALA A 187 -16.08 30.47 -7.65
CA ALA A 187 -16.12 29.28 -6.81
C ALA A 187 -17.49 29.15 -6.12
N THR A 188 -17.99 27.93 -6.06
CA THR A 188 -19.27 27.58 -5.43
C THR A 188 -19.08 26.66 -4.22
N VAL A 189 -17.84 26.26 -3.94
CA VAL A 189 -17.47 25.45 -2.79
C VAL A 189 -17.90 26.12 -1.48
N ILE A 190 -18.62 25.37 -0.66
CA ILE A 190 -19.15 25.76 0.65
C ILE A 190 -18.97 24.61 1.63
N LEU A 191 -19.26 24.87 2.91
CA LEU A 191 -19.41 23.79 3.90
C LEU A 191 -20.45 22.77 3.42
N GLY A 192 -20.12 21.49 3.51
CA GLY A 192 -20.92 20.39 2.98
C GLY A 192 -20.59 20.00 1.52
N SER A 193 -19.76 20.77 0.80
CA SER A 193 -19.32 20.41 -0.55
C SER A 193 -18.37 19.21 -0.52
N ASN A 194 -18.50 18.27 -1.46
CA ASN A 194 -17.59 17.14 -1.57
C ASN A 194 -16.41 17.48 -2.51
N LEU A 195 -15.18 17.29 -2.04
CA LEU A 195 -13.97 17.39 -2.84
C LEU A 195 -13.43 15.99 -3.09
N ALA A 196 -13.32 15.60 -4.36
CA ALA A 196 -12.80 14.31 -4.78
C ALA A 196 -11.49 14.46 -5.56
N ILE A 197 -10.54 13.56 -5.34
CA ILE A 197 -9.33 13.46 -6.15
C ILE A 197 -9.70 12.89 -7.52
N LEU A 198 -9.21 13.53 -8.58
CA LEU A 198 -9.32 13.03 -9.94
C LEU A 198 -8.48 11.74 -10.07
N PRO A 199 -9.06 10.55 -10.35
CA PRO A 199 -8.28 9.31 -10.40
C PRO A 199 -7.15 9.33 -11.44
N ALA A 200 -7.38 10.04 -12.55
CA ALA A 200 -6.40 10.24 -13.62
C ALA A 200 -5.21 11.13 -13.22
N ALA A 201 -5.32 11.89 -12.12
CA ALA A 201 -4.20 12.68 -11.58
C ALA A 201 -3.04 11.79 -11.13
N GLY A 202 -3.30 10.51 -10.79
CA GLY A 202 -2.24 9.58 -10.42
C GLY A 202 -1.63 9.83 -9.04
N LEU A 203 -2.30 10.56 -8.15
CA LEU A 203 -1.87 10.80 -6.77
C LEU A 203 -1.65 9.48 -6.02
N ARG A 204 -0.44 9.17 -5.58
CA ARG A 204 -0.09 7.92 -4.88
C ARG A 204 0.61 8.20 -3.55
N SER A 205 0.89 7.14 -2.79
CA SER A 205 1.83 7.18 -1.68
C SER A 205 3.18 7.75 -2.13
N LEU A 206 3.94 8.38 -1.23
CA LEU A 206 5.21 9.03 -1.57
C LEU A 206 6.22 8.11 -2.30
N ASN A 207 6.24 6.82 -1.95
CA ASN A 207 7.08 5.81 -2.61
C ASN A 207 6.49 5.25 -3.92
N ARG A 208 5.31 5.74 -4.33
CA ARG A 208 4.58 5.36 -5.55
C ARG A 208 4.16 3.89 -5.63
N LEU A 209 4.19 3.16 -4.51
CA LEU A 209 3.81 1.75 -4.46
C LEU A 209 2.30 1.53 -4.35
N SER A 210 1.55 2.49 -3.82
CA SER A 210 0.09 2.40 -3.77
C SER A 210 -0.54 2.52 -5.16
N MET A 211 -1.79 2.09 -5.28
CA MET A 211 -2.64 2.54 -6.38
C MET A 211 -2.94 4.05 -6.27
N PRO A 212 -3.36 4.72 -7.37
CA PRO A 212 -3.81 6.10 -7.31
C PRO A 212 -4.97 6.29 -6.33
N SER A 213 -4.99 7.44 -5.67
CA SER A 213 -6.08 7.87 -4.81
C SER A 213 -7.34 8.11 -5.62
N ALA A 214 -8.45 7.63 -5.10
CA ALA A 214 -9.80 7.99 -5.52
C ALA A 214 -10.60 8.56 -4.33
N SER A 215 -9.88 9.14 -3.36
CA SER A 215 -10.48 9.61 -2.11
C SER A 215 -11.32 10.86 -2.33
N SER A 216 -12.33 11.01 -1.49
CA SER A 216 -13.15 12.22 -1.43
C SER A 216 -13.48 12.57 0.02
N ALA A 217 -13.65 13.84 0.30
CA ALA A 217 -14.03 14.33 1.61
C ALA A 217 -14.98 15.53 1.50
N VAL A 218 -15.91 15.59 2.45
CA VAL A 218 -16.80 16.73 2.62
C VAL A 218 -16.05 17.86 3.31
N VAL A 219 -16.19 19.07 2.81
CA VAL A 219 -15.63 20.28 3.42
C VAL A 219 -16.43 20.61 4.67
N THR A 220 -15.75 20.66 5.82
CA THR A 220 -16.33 20.95 7.14
C THR A 220 -15.76 22.21 7.77
#